data_AF-V7DIB3-F1
#
_entry.id   AF-V7DIB3-F1
#
_cell.length_a   1.000
_cell.length_b   1.000
_cell.length_c   1.000
_cell.angle_alpha   90.00
_cell.angle_beta   90.00
_cell.angle_gamma   90.00
#
_symmetry.space_group_name_H-M   'P 1'
#
loop_
_entity.id
_entity.type
_entity.pdbx_description
1 polymer ?
#
loop_
_entity_poly.entity_id
_entity_poly.type
_entity_poly.pdbx_seq_one_letter_code
_entity_poly.pdbx_strand_id
1 'polypeptide(L)'
;MPEHFRALIVILFLASVVFLLARRPATDLIPLSDFKRRRNLWFLLTLLAFFSHSFWLYLGAGAVILYIAGRREHNPMALFYMLLFLIPPASVQVPGFGVVNYLVDLNHIRLLALCVLLPAALALRRQGDTLRFGRTWPDRLLAAGLLLMSVLYLRETTLTDTLRQTLYLFVDVLLPYYVASRGLRQISDFKDTLLAFVLASFVLALIGVAEYVRHWLLYSALVDAMGVPWSMSGYLSRGGSLRASVTTGQAIALGYVMSVAIGLFLFVQGYVRRPLQRAL
;
A
#
# COMPACT_ATOMS: atom_id res chain seq x y z
N MET A 1 8.66 -7.94 27.68
CA MET A 1 8.25 -6.98 26.62
C MET A 1 7.04 -7.53 25.88
N PRO A 2 5.98 -6.72 25.66
CA PRO A 2 4.84 -7.11 24.83
C PRO A 2 5.30 -7.67 23.47
N GLU A 3 4.57 -8.66 22.95
CA GLU A 3 4.94 -9.38 21.73
C GLU A 3 5.06 -8.46 20.50
N HIS A 4 4.14 -7.50 20.35
CA HIS A 4 4.16 -6.53 19.26
C HIS A 4 5.44 -5.67 19.25
N PHE A 5 6.02 -5.31 20.41
CA PHE A 5 7.29 -4.56 20.44
C PHE A 5 8.49 -5.41 20.04
N ARG A 6 8.47 -6.71 20.35
CA ARG A 6 9.51 -7.63 19.86
C ARG A 6 9.43 -7.77 18.35
N ALA A 7 8.21 -7.89 17.81
CA ALA A 7 7.98 -7.92 16.36
C ALA A 7 8.43 -6.61 15.69
N LEU A 8 8.14 -5.46 16.30
CA LEU A 8 8.58 -4.15 15.81
C LEU A 8 10.10 -4.09 15.66
N ILE A 9 10.86 -4.54 16.66
CA ILE A 9 12.33 -4.52 16.61
C ILE A 9 12.84 -5.33 15.41
N VAL A 10 12.27 -6.52 15.17
CA VAL A 10 12.62 -7.35 14.02
C VAL A 10 12.27 -6.66 12.70
N ILE A 11 11.06 -6.11 12.57
CA ILE A 11 10.62 -5.40 11.38
C ILE A 11 11.52 -4.20 11.08
N LEU A 12 11.84 -3.38 12.09
CA LEU A 12 12.71 -2.21 11.94
C LEU A 12 14.13 -2.61 11.54
N PHE A 13 14.67 -3.70 12.12
CA PHE A 13 15.98 -4.21 11.77
C PHE A 13 16.03 -4.66 10.31
N LEU A 14 15.10 -5.52 9.89
CA LEU A 14 15.03 -6.04 8.52
C LEU A 14 14.81 -4.92 7.49
N ALA A 15 13.88 -4.00 7.77
CA ALA A 15 13.64 -2.84 6.91
C ALA A 15 14.88 -1.94 6.81
N SER A 16 15.61 -1.75 7.92
CA SER A 16 16.86 -0.98 7.92
C SER A 16 17.93 -1.63 7.04
N VAL A 17 18.08 -2.95 7.09
CA VAL A 17 19.01 -3.68 6.20
C VAL A 17 18.65 -3.42 4.74
N VAL A 18 17.38 -3.58 4.37
CA VAL A 18 16.92 -3.33 2.99
C VAL A 18 17.18 -1.89 2.56
N PHE A 19 16.79 -0.90 3.36
CA PHE A 19 17.00 0.51 2.99
C PHE A 19 18.47 0.93 2.97
N LEU A 20 19.33 0.29 3.76
CA LEU A 20 20.77 0.56 3.72
C LEU A 20 21.41 -0.01 2.43
N LEU A 21 21.07 -1.24 2.07
CA LEU A 21 21.56 -1.89 0.85
C LEU A 21 21.03 -1.18 -0.40
N ALA A 22 19.74 -0.86 -0.41
CA ALA A 22 19.09 -0.23 -1.55
C ALA A 22 19.41 1.26 -1.71
N ARG A 23 20.03 1.92 -0.72
CA ARG A 23 20.34 3.36 -0.77
C ARG A 23 21.13 3.74 -2.00
N ARG A 24 22.21 3.00 -2.30
CA ARG A 24 23.10 3.29 -3.43
C ARG A 24 22.42 3.09 -4.79
N PRO A 25 21.81 1.92 -5.10
CA PRO A 25 21.12 1.74 -6.38
C PRO A 25 19.90 2.66 -6.52
N ALA A 26 19.18 2.97 -5.43
CA ALA A 26 18.06 3.91 -5.49
C ALA A 26 18.52 5.33 -5.86
N THR A 27 19.63 5.81 -5.30
CA THR A 27 20.15 7.16 -5.58
C THR A 27 20.64 7.37 -7.01
N ASP A 28 20.88 6.30 -7.78
CA ASP A 28 21.18 6.40 -9.21
C ASP A 28 19.94 6.77 -10.04
N LEU A 29 18.74 6.47 -9.53
CA LEU A 29 17.47 6.68 -10.22
C LEU A 29 16.68 7.86 -9.67
N ILE A 30 16.76 8.11 -8.36
CA ILE A 30 15.95 9.11 -7.66
C ILE A 30 16.81 10.02 -6.78
N PRO A 31 16.40 11.28 -6.54
CA PRO A 31 17.11 12.17 -5.62
C PRO A 31 17.21 11.58 -4.20
N LEU A 32 18.36 11.76 -3.55
CA LEU A 32 18.58 11.29 -2.18
C LEU A 32 17.58 11.89 -1.17
N SER A 33 17.10 13.11 -1.42
CA SER A 33 16.07 13.77 -0.60
C SER A 33 14.75 12.99 -0.60
N ASP A 34 14.32 12.50 -1.76
CA ASP A 34 13.06 11.76 -1.92
C ASP A 34 13.17 10.38 -1.30
N PHE A 35 14.30 9.69 -1.53
CA PHE A 35 14.61 8.42 -0.86
C PHE A 35 14.55 8.55 0.67
N LYS A 36 15.24 9.56 1.23
CA LYS A 36 15.25 9.80 2.69
C LYS A 36 13.86 10.13 3.22
N ARG A 37 13.10 11.01 2.54
CA ARG A 37 11.75 11.40 2.96
C ARG A 37 10.83 10.18 3.04
N ARG A 38 10.77 9.38 1.99
CA ARG A 38 9.91 8.20 1.91
C ARG A 38 10.31 7.10 2.89
N ARG A 39 11.61 6.82 3.02
CA ARG A 39 12.14 5.90 4.03
C ARG A 39 11.76 6.34 5.45
N ASN A 40 11.98 7.62 5.78
CA ASN A 40 11.68 8.14 7.11
C ASN A 40 10.17 8.09 7.38
N LEU A 41 9.34 8.37 6.38
CA LEU A 41 7.89 8.28 6.50
C LEU A 41 7.42 6.84 6.71
N TRP A 42 8.02 5.87 6.00
CA TRP A 42 7.78 4.45 6.24
C TRP A 42 8.07 4.08 7.70
N PHE A 43 9.26 4.44 8.21
CA PHE A 43 9.59 4.18 9.61
C PHE A 43 8.65 4.89 10.60
N LEU A 44 8.33 6.16 10.34
CA LEU A 44 7.45 6.95 11.20
C LEU A 44 6.05 6.32 11.30
N LEU A 45 5.46 5.93 10.17
CA LEU A 45 4.13 5.32 10.16
C LEU A 45 4.14 3.91 10.75
N THR A 46 5.21 3.12 10.55
CA THR A 46 5.38 1.83 11.22
C THR A 46 5.44 2.02 12.74
N LEU A 47 6.26 2.95 13.23
CA LEU A 47 6.32 3.25 14.66
C LEU A 47 4.95 3.71 15.18
N LEU A 48 4.31 4.64 14.49
CA LEU A 48 2.98 5.11 14.85
C LEU A 48 1.96 3.97 14.99
N ALA A 49 1.98 3.01 14.06
CA ALA A 49 1.08 1.85 14.11
C ALA A 49 1.30 0.98 15.35
N PHE A 50 2.57 0.70 15.68
CA PHE A 50 2.90 -0.14 16.83
C PHE A 50 2.73 0.56 18.18
N PHE A 51 2.81 1.90 18.22
CA PHE A 51 2.64 2.69 19.44
C PHE A 51 1.22 3.23 19.65
N SER A 52 0.34 3.20 18.64
CA SER A 52 -1.01 3.79 18.77
C SER A 52 -1.93 3.03 19.72
N HIS A 53 -1.74 1.71 19.89
CA HIS A 53 -2.61 0.81 20.67
C HIS A 53 -4.12 0.92 20.33
N SER A 54 -4.44 1.55 19.21
CA SER A 54 -5.80 1.79 18.73
C SER A 54 -5.76 2.12 17.26
N PHE A 55 -6.57 1.41 16.47
CA PHE A 55 -6.67 1.67 15.04
C PHE A 55 -7.18 3.09 14.73
N TRP A 56 -8.07 3.65 15.56
CA TRP A 56 -8.60 5.00 15.38
C TRP A 56 -7.53 6.08 15.58
N LEU A 57 -6.66 5.92 16.59
CA LEU A 57 -5.52 6.81 16.80
C LEU A 57 -4.54 6.74 15.64
N TYR A 58 -4.29 5.52 15.12
CA TYR A 58 -3.50 5.34 13.91
C TYR A 58 -4.12 6.04 12.70
N LEU A 59 -5.43 5.86 12.46
CA LEU A 59 -6.14 6.52 11.34
C LEU A 59 -6.04 8.04 11.44
N GLY A 60 -6.30 8.62 12.62
CA GLY A 60 -6.28 10.08 12.81
C GLY A 60 -4.89 10.68 12.62
N ALA A 61 -3.89 10.16 13.33
CA ALA A 61 -2.51 10.65 13.23
C ALA A 61 -1.90 10.34 11.85
N GLY A 62 -2.17 9.14 11.33
CA GLY A 62 -1.75 8.71 9.99
C GLY A 62 -2.34 9.60 8.90
N ALA A 63 -3.61 9.96 8.98
CA ALA A 63 -4.26 10.87 8.03
C ALA A 63 -3.52 12.22 7.95
N VAL A 64 -3.23 12.82 9.11
CA VAL A 64 -2.54 14.11 9.19
C VAL A 64 -1.14 14.02 8.60
N ILE A 65 -0.38 13.00 8.99
CA ILE A 65 0.99 12.79 8.50
C ILE A 65 1.01 12.55 6.98
N LEU A 66 0.14 11.66 6.49
CA LEU A 66 0.02 11.32 5.06
C LEU A 66 -0.43 12.52 4.23
N TYR A 67 -1.40 13.30 4.72
CA TYR A 67 -1.87 14.49 4.03
C TYR A 67 -0.75 15.53 3.89
N ILE A 68 -0.03 15.83 4.99
CA ILE A 68 1.09 16.79 4.96
C ILE A 68 2.22 16.29 4.05
N ALA A 69 2.57 15.01 4.15
CA ALA A 69 3.62 14.40 3.33
C ALA A 69 3.24 14.39 1.84
N GLY A 70 2.00 14.00 1.53
CA GLY A 70 1.47 13.92 0.16
C GLY A 70 1.48 15.26 -0.56
N ARG A 71 1.19 16.38 0.14
CA ARG A 71 1.27 17.72 -0.48
C ARG A 71 2.69 18.16 -0.84
N ARG A 72 3.70 17.62 -0.17
CA ARG A 72 5.12 17.94 -0.41
C ARG A 72 5.77 16.95 -1.39
N GLU A 73 5.09 15.87 -1.72
CA GLU A 73 5.61 14.81 -2.56
C GLU A 73 5.51 15.19 -4.03
N HIS A 74 6.61 15.08 -4.76
CA HIS A 74 6.62 15.31 -6.20
C HIS A 74 5.84 14.23 -6.96
N ASN A 75 6.01 12.98 -6.55
CA ASN A 75 5.36 11.81 -7.16
C ASN A 75 4.47 11.06 -6.13
N PRO A 76 3.17 11.39 -6.06
CA PRO A 76 2.22 10.76 -5.15
C PRO A 76 2.07 9.25 -5.37
N MET A 77 2.27 8.74 -6.59
CA MET A 77 2.17 7.31 -6.86
C MET A 77 3.34 6.52 -6.30
N ALA A 78 4.55 7.06 -6.40
CA ALA A 78 5.71 6.44 -5.77
C ALA A 78 5.54 6.39 -4.24
N LEU A 79 5.01 7.44 -3.63
CA LEU A 79 4.67 7.45 -2.21
C LEU A 79 3.61 6.41 -1.85
N PHE A 80 2.57 6.29 -2.68
CA PHE A 80 1.52 5.30 -2.52
C PHE A 80 2.10 3.88 -2.55
N TYR A 81 2.90 3.52 -3.56
CA TYR A 81 3.51 2.18 -3.63
C TYR A 81 4.51 1.90 -2.52
N MET A 82 5.28 2.90 -2.10
CA MET A 82 6.20 2.76 -0.97
C MET A 82 5.48 2.36 0.33
N LEU A 83 4.28 2.91 0.55
CA LEU A 83 3.54 2.76 1.80
C LEU A 83 2.41 1.73 1.71
N LEU A 84 2.13 1.18 0.53
CA LEU A 84 1.00 0.29 0.27
C LEU A 84 0.95 -0.90 1.24
N PHE A 85 2.11 -1.47 1.54
CA PHE A 85 2.26 -2.69 2.35
C PHE A 85 2.82 -2.44 3.75
N LEU A 86 2.63 -1.25 4.29
CA LEU A 86 3.15 -0.87 5.60
C LEU A 86 2.55 -1.72 6.74
N ILE A 87 1.24 -1.96 6.69
CA ILE A 87 0.43 -2.64 7.72
C ILE A 87 -0.54 -3.58 6.98
N PRO A 88 -0.94 -4.73 7.58
CA PRO A 88 -1.98 -5.56 7.00
C PRO A 88 -3.25 -4.78 6.68
N PRO A 89 -4.07 -5.20 5.69
CA PRO A 89 -5.30 -4.49 5.31
C PRO A 89 -6.44 -4.67 6.32
N ALA A 90 -6.13 -4.55 7.62
CA ALA A 90 -7.05 -4.52 8.74
C ALA A 90 -8.04 -3.37 8.55
N SER A 91 -9.33 -3.72 8.59
CA SER A 91 -10.42 -2.80 8.35
C SER A 91 -11.26 -2.62 9.59
N VAL A 92 -11.55 -1.38 9.95
CA VAL A 92 -12.54 -1.04 10.97
C VAL A 92 -13.76 -0.43 10.31
N GLN A 93 -14.93 -0.85 10.76
CA GLN A 93 -16.21 -0.33 10.32
C GLN A 93 -16.45 1.03 10.95
N VAL A 94 -16.67 2.05 10.13
CA VAL A 94 -17.14 3.36 10.62
C VAL A 94 -18.62 3.23 10.98
N PRO A 95 -19.01 3.45 12.24
CA PRO A 95 -20.39 3.29 12.66
C PRO A 95 -21.30 4.22 11.85
N GLY A 96 -22.45 3.69 11.44
CA GLY A 96 -23.45 4.46 10.74
C GLY A 96 -24.44 5.13 11.66
N PHE A 97 -25.38 5.84 11.06
CA PHE A 97 -26.47 6.51 11.77
C PHE A 97 -27.78 5.75 11.54
N GLY A 98 -28.40 5.29 12.62
CA GLY A 98 -29.75 4.71 12.61
C GLY A 98 -29.91 3.48 11.72
N VAL A 99 -30.52 3.65 10.54
CA VAL A 99 -30.92 2.58 9.61
C VAL A 99 -29.73 1.88 8.95
N VAL A 100 -28.57 2.54 8.89
CA VAL A 100 -27.36 1.99 8.27
C VAL A 100 -26.40 1.50 9.35
N ASN A 101 -26.12 0.19 9.37
CA ASN A 101 -25.23 -0.44 10.35
C ASN A 101 -23.83 0.19 10.39
N TYR A 102 -23.22 0.40 9.21
CA TYR A 102 -21.92 1.05 9.07
C TYR A 102 -21.81 1.80 7.74
N LEU A 103 -21.07 2.90 7.70
CA LEU A 103 -20.96 3.75 6.52
C LEU A 103 -19.93 3.20 5.53
N VAL A 104 -18.70 3.00 6.01
CA VAL A 104 -17.51 2.68 5.23
C VAL A 104 -16.55 1.88 6.10
N ASP A 105 -15.85 0.91 5.55
CA ASP A 105 -14.70 0.30 6.22
C ASP A 105 -13.47 1.11 5.89
N LEU A 106 -12.73 1.50 6.91
CA LEU A 106 -11.46 2.17 6.74
C LEU A 106 -10.35 1.17 7.04
N ASN A 107 -9.45 1.04 6.07
CA ASN A 107 -8.20 0.31 6.22
C ASN A 107 -7.03 1.24 5.85
N HIS A 108 -5.81 0.76 6.05
CA HIS A 108 -4.59 1.50 5.71
C HIS A 108 -4.53 1.92 4.23
N ILE A 109 -4.93 1.03 3.32
CA ILE A 109 -4.86 1.27 1.86
C ILE A 109 -5.82 2.40 1.46
N ARG A 110 -7.05 2.39 1.98
CA ARG A 110 -8.05 3.44 1.76
C ARG A 110 -7.63 4.76 2.38
N LEU A 111 -7.03 4.73 3.58
CA LEU A 111 -6.45 5.92 4.19
C LEU A 111 -5.38 6.53 3.26
N LEU A 112 -4.48 5.71 2.74
CA LEU A 112 -3.43 6.14 1.83
C LEU A 112 -4.01 6.70 0.51
N ALA A 113 -5.01 6.02 -0.07
CA ALA A 113 -5.70 6.49 -1.26
C ALA A 113 -6.41 7.83 -1.03
N LEU A 114 -7.14 7.99 0.07
CA LEU A 114 -7.88 9.22 0.39
C LEU A 114 -6.97 10.39 0.81
N CYS A 115 -5.86 10.13 1.51
CA CYS A 115 -4.98 11.19 2.00
C CYS A 115 -3.88 11.59 1.00
N VAL A 116 -3.46 10.68 0.10
CA VAL A 116 -2.38 10.94 -0.86
C VAL A 116 -2.93 11.04 -2.29
N LEU A 117 -3.67 10.04 -2.74
CA LEU A 117 -4.10 9.97 -4.15
C LEU A 117 -5.27 10.89 -4.46
N LEU A 118 -6.23 11.06 -3.55
CA LEU A 118 -7.38 11.93 -3.78
C LEU A 118 -6.97 13.41 -3.95
N PRO A 119 -6.13 14.00 -3.08
CA PRO A 119 -5.64 15.36 -3.30
C PRO A 119 -4.83 15.48 -4.61
N ALA A 120 -4.03 14.47 -4.94
CA ALA A 120 -3.27 14.43 -6.19
C ALA A 120 -4.19 14.38 -7.42
N ALA A 121 -5.24 13.55 -7.40
CA ALA A 121 -6.23 13.45 -8.47
C ALA A 121 -6.98 14.78 -8.66
N LEU A 122 -7.35 15.46 -7.57
CA LEU A 122 -8.00 16.76 -7.62
C LEU A 122 -7.08 17.84 -8.17
N ALA A 123 -5.79 17.83 -7.79
CA ALA A 123 -4.79 18.74 -8.32
C ALA A 123 -4.57 18.52 -9.83
N LEU A 124 -4.43 17.26 -10.27
CA LEU A 124 -4.32 16.89 -11.67
C LEU A 124 -5.56 17.32 -12.47
N ARG A 125 -6.77 17.05 -11.97
CA ARG A 125 -8.02 17.44 -12.64
C ARG A 125 -8.15 18.95 -12.86
N ARG A 126 -7.54 19.77 -12.01
CA ARG A 126 -7.51 21.24 -12.16
C ARG A 126 -6.50 21.72 -13.20
N GLN A 127 -5.53 20.89 -13.57
CA GLN A 127 -4.56 21.23 -14.62
C GLN A 127 -5.21 21.07 -15.99
N GLY A 128 -5.23 22.14 -16.78
CA GLY A 128 -5.86 22.17 -18.12
C GLY A 128 -5.23 21.23 -19.14
N ASP A 129 -4.00 20.79 -18.89
CA ASP A 129 -3.23 19.88 -19.75
C ASP A 129 -3.50 18.39 -19.43
N THR A 130 -4.45 18.07 -18.54
CA THR A 130 -4.82 16.67 -18.27
C THR A 130 -5.94 16.20 -19.18
N LEU A 131 -5.75 15.02 -19.78
CA LEU A 131 -6.81 14.35 -20.53
C LEU A 131 -8.00 14.04 -19.62
N ARG A 132 -9.19 14.49 -20.05
CA ARG A 132 -10.45 14.17 -19.36
C ARG A 132 -10.69 12.66 -19.36
N PHE A 133 -11.19 12.16 -18.23
CA PHE A 133 -11.59 10.77 -18.08
C PHE A 133 -12.65 10.38 -19.13
N GLY A 134 -12.48 9.23 -19.78
CA GLY A 134 -13.39 8.70 -20.81
C GLY A 134 -13.00 9.04 -22.25
N ARG A 135 -11.95 9.84 -22.44
CA ARG A 135 -11.39 10.12 -23.77
C ARG A 135 -10.51 8.99 -24.30
N THR A 136 -9.84 8.25 -23.43
CA THR A 136 -8.99 7.13 -23.84
C THR A 136 -9.78 5.82 -23.83
N TRP A 137 -9.40 4.87 -24.69
CA TRP A 137 -9.98 3.52 -24.70
C TRP A 137 -9.82 2.80 -23.34
N PRO A 138 -8.65 2.84 -22.69
CA PRO A 138 -8.47 2.28 -21.35
C PRO A 138 -9.47 2.84 -20.32
N ASP A 139 -9.79 4.13 -20.36
CA ASP A 139 -10.79 4.71 -19.45
C ASP A 139 -12.17 4.12 -19.66
N ARG A 140 -12.55 3.92 -20.93
CA ARG A 140 -13.87 3.37 -21.27
C ARG A 140 -13.99 1.92 -20.85
N LEU A 141 -12.94 1.12 -21.08
CA LEU A 141 -12.89 -0.27 -20.63
C LEU A 141 -12.93 -0.37 -19.11
N LEU A 142 -12.17 0.49 -18.41
CA LEU A 142 -12.22 0.54 -16.95
C LEU A 142 -13.60 0.96 -16.46
N ALA A 143 -14.19 2.02 -17.02
CA ALA A 143 -15.52 2.49 -16.64
C ALA A 143 -16.59 1.42 -16.88
N ALA A 144 -16.52 0.71 -18.02
CA ALA A 144 -17.40 -0.41 -18.32
C ALA A 144 -17.22 -1.56 -17.31
N GLY A 145 -15.98 -1.89 -16.96
CA GLY A 145 -15.68 -2.90 -15.93
C GLY A 145 -16.20 -2.52 -14.55
N LEU A 146 -16.01 -1.27 -14.12
CA LEU A 146 -16.52 -0.76 -12.84
C LEU A 146 -18.05 -0.75 -12.82
N LEU A 147 -18.70 -0.36 -13.92
CA LEU A 147 -20.16 -0.40 -14.06
C LEU A 147 -20.65 -1.84 -13.98
N LEU A 148 -20.03 -2.76 -14.71
CA LEU A 148 -20.37 -4.18 -14.67
C LEU A 148 -20.26 -4.73 -13.25
N MET A 149 -19.15 -4.46 -12.55
CA MET A 149 -18.97 -4.88 -11.15
C MET A 149 -20.04 -4.29 -10.23
N SER A 150 -20.38 -3.01 -10.40
CA SER A 150 -21.43 -2.35 -9.61
C SER A 150 -22.81 -2.98 -9.85
N VAL A 151 -23.12 -3.36 -11.10
CA VAL A 151 -24.34 -4.08 -11.46
C VAL A 151 -24.36 -5.50 -10.90
N LEU A 152 -23.22 -6.19 -10.90
CA LEU A 152 -23.11 -7.52 -10.29
C LEU A 152 -23.32 -7.46 -8.77
N TYR A 153 -22.85 -6.41 -8.09
CA TYR A 153 -23.10 -6.24 -6.65
C TYR A 153 -24.58 -6.04 -6.30
N LEU A 154 -25.38 -5.42 -7.18
CA LEU A 154 -26.84 -5.29 -7.00
C LEU A 154 -27.55 -6.64 -6.92
N ARG A 155 -26.97 -7.67 -7.55
CA ARG A 155 -27.54 -9.02 -7.54
C ARG A 155 -27.37 -9.71 -6.18
N GLU A 156 -26.26 -9.44 -5.50
CA GLU A 156 -25.84 -10.19 -4.31
C GLU A 156 -26.22 -9.47 -3.00
N THR A 157 -26.47 -8.16 -3.05
CA THR A 157 -26.54 -7.31 -1.86
C THR A 157 -27.66 -6.27 -1.91
N THR A 158 -27.87 -5.56 -0.80
CA THR A 158 -28.81 -4.44 -0.73
C THR A 158 -28.27 -3.20 -1.45
N LEU A 159 -29.16 -2.29 -1.86
CA LEU A 159 -28.78 -1.02 -2.50
C LEU A 159 -27.73 -0.22 -1.72
N THR A 160 -27.89 -0.15 -0.39
CA THR A 160 -26.97 0.57 0.50
C THR A 160 -25.58 -0.07 0.50
N ASP A 161 -25.51 -1.40 0.47
CA ASP A 161 -24.24 -2.10 0.39
C ASP A 161 -23.61 -1.93 -0.99
N THR A 162 -24.38 -2.06 -2.06
CA THR A 162 -23.90 -1.82 -3.44
C THR A 162 -23.30 -0.42 -3.59
N LEU A 163 -23.94 0.62 -3.04
CA LEU A 163 -23.39 1.98 -3.07
C LEU A 163 -22.03 2.05 -2.36
N ARG A 164 -21.90 1.35 -1.23
CA ARG A 164 -20.64 1.24 -0.48
C ARG A 164 -19.57 0.50 -1.28
N GLN A 165 -19.90 -0.64 -1.90
CA GLN A 165 -18.98 -1.38 -2.77
C GLN A 165 -18.54 -0.54 -3.98
N THR A 166 -19.46 0.23 -4.56
CA THR A 166 -19.16 1.14 -5.67
C THR A 166 -18.18 2.24 -5.24
N LEU A 167 -18.34 2.77 -4.02
CA LEU A 167 -17.39 3.71 -3.43
C LEU A 167 -16.01 3.04 -3.20
N TYR A 168 -15.96 1.77 -2.81
CA TYR A 168 -14.69 1.03 -2.70
C TYR A 168 -14.04 0.84 -4.07
N LEU A 169 -14.79 0.46 -5.10
CA LEU A 169 -14.29 0.38 -6.47
C LEU A 169 -13.72 1.74 -6.94
N PHE A 170 -14.37 2.85 -6.58
CA PHE A 170 -13.88 4.19 -6.88
C PHE A 170 -12.53 4.48 -6.18
N VAL A 171 -12.46 4.24 -4.87
CA VAL A 171 -11.27 4.57 -4.05
C VAL A 171 -10.11 3.61 -4.31
N ASP A 172 -10.38 2.31 -4.45
CA ASP A 172 -9.38 1.25 -4.48
C ASP A 172 -8.90 0.95 -5.92
N VAL A 173 -9.72 1.23 -6.94
CA VAL A 173 -9.38 0.92 -8.35
C VAL A 173 -9.28 2.19 -9.20
N LEU A 174 -10.36 2.97 -9.26
CA LEU A 174 -10.41 4.11 -10.18
C LEU A 174 -9.40 5.20 -9.80
N LEU A 175 -9.26 5.48 -8.51
CA LEU A 175 -8.39 6.55 -8.03
C LEU A 175 -6.89 6.26 -8.27
N PRO A 176 -6.33 5.09 -7.89
CA PRO A 176 -4.98 4.71 -8.27
C PRO A 176 -4.77 4.70 -9.78
N TYR A 177 -5.73 4.17 -10.55
CA TYR A 177 -5.64 4.19 -12.01
C TYR A 177 -5.56 5.61 -12.58
N TYR A 178 -6.42 6.53 -12.10
CA TYR A 178 -6.46 7.90 -12.58
C TYR A 178 -5.14 8.62 -12.29
N VAL A 179 -4.62 8.51 -11.06
CA VAL A 179 -3.36 9.17 -10.71
C VAL A 179 -2.17 8.52 -11.42
N ALA A 180 -2.13 7.19 -11.59
CA ALA A 180 -1.07 6.54 -12.37
C ALA A 180 -1.07 7.01 -13.83
N SER A 181 -2.22 6.95 -14.49
CA SER A 181 -2.31 7.25 -15.92
C SER A 181 -2.11 8.74 -16.25
N ARG A 182 -2.34 9.66 -15.31
CA ARG A 182 -2.28 11.11 -15.56
C ARG A 182 -1.09 11.79 -14.88
N GLY A 183 -0.65 11.24 -13.75
CA GLY A 183 0.47 11.74 -12.96
C GLY A 183 1.82 11.27 -13.47
N LEU A 184 1.92 10.05 -14.04
CA LEU A 184 3.18 9.51 -14.56
C LEU A 184 3.39 9.91 -16.02
N ARG A 185 3.85 11.14 -16.23
CA ARG A 185 4.06 11.70 -17.57
C ARG A 185 5.48 11.47 -18.11
N GLN A 186 6.47 11.44 -17.21
CA GLN A 186 7.86 11.27 -17.58
C GLN A 186 8.38 9.87 -17.23
N ILE A 187 9.39 9.43 -17.98
CA ILE A 187 10.04 8.14 -17.72
C ILE A 187 10.74 8.12 -16.36
N SER A 188 11.19 9.27 -15.85
CA SER A 188 11.73 9.46 -14.50
C SER A 188 10.68 9.12 -13.44
N ASP A 189 9.46 9.66 -13.56
CA ASP A 189 8.36 9.43 -12.61
C ASP A 189 7.95 7.95 -12.63
N PHE A 190 7.95 7.35 -13.82
CA PHE A 190 7.67 5.92 -13.97
C PHE A 190 8.71 5.06 -13.25
N LYS A 191 10.01 5.30 -13.50
CA LYS A 191 11.12 4.62 -12.82
C LYS A 191 11.05 4.78 -11.30
N ASP A 192 10.78 6.00 -10.83
CA ASP A 192 10.64 6.33 -9.42
C ASP A 192 9.50 5.53 -8.75
N THR A 193 8.36 5.45 -9.43
CA THR A 193 7.18 4.70 -8.96
C THR A 193 7.46 3.21 -8.88
N LEU A 194 8.06 2.63 -9.93
CA LEU A 194 8.39 1.21 -9.95
C LEU A 194 9.45 0.87 -8.90
N LEU A 195 10.46 1.73 -8.73
CA LEU A 195 11.48 1.58 -7.69
C LEU A 195 10.82 1.56 -6.31
N ALA A 196 9.87 2.46 -6.02
CA ALA A 196 9.18 2.48 -4.74
C ALA A 196 8.42 1.16 -4.44
N PHE A 197 7.76 0.58 -5.45
CA PHE A 197 7.11 -0.73 -5.31
C PHE A 197 8.13 -1.85 -5.04
N VAL A 198 9.23 -1.86 -5.78
CA VAL A 198 10.31 -2.85 -5.61
C VAL A 198 10.93 -2.75 -4.21
N LEU A 199 11.19 -1.54 -3.72
CA LEU A 199 11.73 -1.31 -2.38
C LEU A 199 10.78 -1.83 -1.30
N ALA A 200 9.48 -1.51 -1.40
CA ALA A 200 8.47 -2.04 -0.49
C ALA A 200 8.45 -3.58 -0.52
N SER A 201 8.56 -4.17 -1.72
CA SER A 201 8.55 -5.62 -1.92
C SER A 201 9.80 -6.31 -1.36
N PHE A 202 10.97 -5.67 -1.42
CA PHE A 202 12.18 -6.19 -0.76
C PHE A 202 12.05 -6.22 0.76
N VAL A 203 11.43 -5.20 1.36
CA VAL A 203 11.11 -5.22 2.78
C VAL A 203 10.18 -6.38 3.10
N LEU A 204 9.11 -6.58 2.31
CA LEU A 204 8.20 -7.71 2.49
C LEU A 204 8.89 -9.06 2.32
N ALA A 205 9.80 -9.19 1.35
CA ALA A 205 10.50 -10.45 1.09
C ALA A 205 11.35 -10.86 2.29
N LEU A 206 12.12 -9.92 2.84
CA LEU A 206 12.98 -10.19 3.98
C LEU A 206 12.16 -10.49 5.24
N ILE A 207 11.05 -9.77 5.46
CA ILE A 207 10.14 -10.07 6.57
C ILE A 207 9.47 -11.44 6.37
N GLY A 208 9.02 -11.76 5.17
CA GLY A 208 8.37 -13.04 4.85
C GLY A 208 9.29 -14.25 5.06
N VAL A 209 10.58 -14.12 4.72
CA VAL A 209 11.59 -15.14 5.06
C VAL A 209 11.70 -15.31 6.57
N ALA A 210 11.75 -14.21 7.33
CA ALA A 210 11.80 -14.28 8.79
C ALA A 210 10.55 -14.94 9.39
N GLU A 211 9.35 -14.61 8.89
CA GLU A 211 8.09 -15.23 9.34
C GLU A 211 8.09 -16.74 9.07
N TYR A 212 8.53 -17.16 7.88
CA TYR A 212 8.61 -18.56 7.50
C TYR A 212 9.61 -19.35 8.36
N VAL A 213 10.84 -18.85 8.51
CA VAL A 213 11.92 -19.54 9.23
C VAL A 213 11.64 -19.62 10.74
N ARG A 214 11.04 -18.58 11.32
CA ARG A 214 10.74 -18.52 12.76
C ARG A 214 9.36 -19.06 13.12
N HIS A 215 8.54 -19.42 12.14
CA HIS A 215 7.12 -19.76 12.33
C HIS A 215 6.36 -18.72 13.16
N TRP A 216 6.72 -17.44 12.99
CA TRP A 216 6.21 -16.33 13.80
C TRP A 216 5.66 -15.23 12.91
N LEU A 217 4.35 -14.99 13.02
CA LEU A 217 3.65 -13.95 12.29
C LEU A 217 3.90 -12.61 12.99
N LEU A 218 4.76 -11.79 12.41
CA LEU A 218 5.23 -10.56 13.08
C LEU A 218 4.11 -9.52 13.17
N TYR A 219 3.21 -9.50 12.19
CA TYR A 219 2.13 -8.52 12.11
C TYR A 219 0.83 -8.95 12.81
N SER A 220 0.67 -10.20 13.24
CA SER A 220 -0.55 -10.62 13.97
C SER A 220 -0.67 -9.91 15.31
N ALA A 221 0.43 -9.86 16.07
CA ALA A 221 0.48 -9.18 17.36
C ALA A 221 0.18 -7.67 17.26
N LEU A 222 0.47 -7.04 16.12
CA LEU A 222 0.09 -5.64 15.86
C LEU A 222 -1.42 -5.50 15.71
N VAL A 223 -2.05 -6.36 14.93
CA VAL A 223 -3.49 -6.30 14.64
C VAL A 223 -4.31 -6.55 15.91
N ASP A 224 -3.86 -7.50 16.73
CA ASP A 224 -4.44 -7.78 18.04
C ASP A 224 -4.31 -6.56 18.98
N ALA A 225 -3.12 -5.94 19.03
CA ALA A 225 -2.87 -4.75 19.85
C ALA A 225 -3.67 -3.52 19.40
N MET A 226 -4.04 -3.41 18.12
CA MET A 226 -4.89 -2.34 17.60
C MET A 226 -6.39 -2.58 17.85
N GLY A 227 -6.77 -3.76 18.38
CA GLY A 227 -8.14 -4.12 18.70
C GLY A 227 -9.02 -4.37 17.47
N VAL A 228 -8.42 -4.74 16.32
CA VAL A 228 -9.18 -4.97 15.08
C VAL A 228 -9.45 -6.46 14.91
N PRO A 229 -10.72 -6.91 14.81
CA PRO A 229 -11.04 -8.31 14.57
C PRO A 229 -10.58 -8.74 13.18
N TRP A 230 -9.49 -9.51 13.12
CA TRP A 230 -8.89 -9.97 11.87
C TRP A 230 -9.26 -11.42 11.58
N SER A 231 -10.33 -11.61 10.80
CA SER A 231 -10.87 -12.92 10.45
C SER A 231 -9.97 -13.74 9.51
N MET A 232 -8.98 -13.11 8.85
CA MET A 232 -8.05 -13.81 7.95
C MET A 232 -6.98 -14.63 8.70
N SER A 233 -6.98 -14.64 10.03
CA SER A 233 -6.02 -15.42 10.84
C SER A 233 -6.18 -16.94 10.71
N GLY A 234 -7.34 -17.43 10.26
CA GLY A 234 -7.64 -18.87 10.17
C GLY A 234 -6.91 -19.62 9.05
N TYR A 235 -6.36 -18.91 8.04
CA TYR A 235 -5.76 -19.51 6.83
C TYR A 235 -4.22 -19.60 6.85
N LEU A 236 -3.60 -19.51 8.02
CA LEU A 236 -2.15 -19.28 8.16
C LEU A 236 -1.31 -20.56 8.30
N SER A 237 -1.92 -21.71 8.58
CA SER A 237 -1.24 -23.02 8.64
C SER A 237 -1.85 -23.99 7.62
N ARG A 238 -1.02 -24.60 6.77
CA ARG A 238 -1.44 -25.72 5.90
C ARG A 238 -0.26 -26.66 5.67
N GLY A 239 -0.43 -27.91 6.08
CA GLY A 239 0.58 -28.97 5.92
C GLY A 239 1.75 -28.87 6.91
N GLY A 240 1.53 -28.36 8.12
CA GLY A 240 2.57 -28.27 9.17
C GLY A 240 3.57 -27.12 9.00
N SER A 241 3.54 -26.42 7.85
CA SER A 241 4.33 -25.22 7.60
C SER A 241 3.49 -23.96 7.75
N LEU A 242 4.01 -22.98 8.50
CA LEU A 242 3.45 -21.63 8.54
C LEU A 242 3.61 -20.98 7.16
N ARG A 243 2.52 -20.38 6.65
CA ARG A 243 2.55 -19.63 5.41
C ARG A 243 2.76 -18.16 5.71
N ALA A 244 3.93 -17.64 5.34
CA ALA A 244 4.24 -16.22 5.46
C ALA A 244 3.19 -15.40 4.70
N SER A 245 2.68 -14.36 5.36
CA SER A 245 1.63 -13.49 4.83
C SER A 245 1.96 -12.03 5.03
N VAL A 246 2.91 -11.70 5.90
CA VAL A 246 3.42 -10.35 6.18
C VAL A 246 2.25 -9.38 6.30
N THR A 247 2.26 -8.31 5.51
CA THR A 247 1.18 -7.31 5.43
C THR A 247 0.24 -7.55 4.26
N THR A 248 0.47 -8.56 3.42
CA THR A 248 -0.45 -8.89 2.31
C THR A 248 -1.65 -9.73 2.76
N GLY A 249 -1.67 -10.14 4.04
CA GLY A 249 -2.78 -10.87 4.69
C GLY A 249 -2.84 -12.36 4.34
N GLN A 250 -2.47 -12.74 3.12
CA GLN A 250 -2.43 -14.12 2.65
C GLN A 250 -1.21 -14.41 1.77
N ALA A 251 -0.75 -15.66 1.79
CA ALA A 251 0.44 -16.09 1.05
C ALA A 251 0.27 -16.04 -0.48
N ILE A 252 -0.95 -16.20 -1.00
CA ILE A 252 -1.22 -16.10 -2.44
C ILE A 252 -1.01 -14.65 -2.92
N ALA A 253 -1.53 -13.68 -2.15
CA ALA A 253 -1.32 -12.27 -2.44
C ALA A 253 0.16 -11.90 -2.33
N LEU A 254 0.87 -12.43 -1.32
CA LEU A 254 2.33 -12.24 -1.20
C LEU A 254 3.05 -12.76 -2.45
N GLY A 255 2.75 -13.98 -2.89
CA GLY A 255 3.35 -14.57 -4.09
C GLY A 255 3.09 -13.75 -5.35
N TYR A 256 1.86 -13.22 -5.50
CA TYR A 256 1.53 -12.31 -6.60
C TYR A 256 2.36 -11.02 -6.56
N VAL A 257 2.44 -10.37 -5.39
CA VAL A 257 3.25 -9.15 -5.19
C VAL A 257 4.72 -9.42 -5.51
N MET A 258 5.28 -10.54 -5.06
CA MET A 258 6.67 -10.92 -5.37
C MET A 258 6.89 -11.14 -6.87
N SER A 259 5.95 -11.80 -7.54
CA SER A 259 6.05 -12.07 -8.99
C SER A 259 6.05 -10.77 -9.79
N VAL A 260 5.16 -9.83 -9.45
CA VAL A 260 5.13 -8.49 -10.04
C VAL A 260 6.42 -7.73 -9.71
N ALA A 261 6.87 -7.77 -8.46
CA ALA A 261 8.09 -7.10 -8.02
C ALA A 261 9.33 -7.57 -8.78
N ILE A 262 9.45 -8.87 -9.07
CA ILE A 262 10.56 -9.42 -9.88
C ILE A 262 10.53 -8.81 -11.29
N GLY A 263 9.38 -8.78 -11.95
CA GLY A 263 9.24 -8.18 -13.28
C GLY A 263 9.61 -6.69 -13.29
N LEU A 264 9.16 -5.94 -12.27
CA LEU A 264 9.49 -4.53 -12.13
C LEU A 264 10.97 -4.31 -11.77
N PHE A 265 11.55 -5.18 -10.96
CA PHE A 265 12.96 -5.15 -10.59
C PHE A 265 13.86 -5.32 -11.82
N LEU A 266 13.57 -6.31 -12.69
CA LEU A 266 14.33 -6.52 -13.92
C LEU A 266 14.34 -5.28 -14.83
N PHE A 267 13.21 -4.56 -14.91
CA PHE A 267 13.14 -3.29 -15.63
C PHE A 267 13.98 -2.19 -14.97
N VAL A 268 13.86 -2.02 -13.66
CA VAL A 268 14.56 -0.97 -12.88
C VAL A 268 16.08 -1.21 -12.86
N GLN A 269 16.51 -2.46 -12.72
CA GLN A 269 17.90 -2.90 -12.69
C GLN A 269 18.67 -2.47 -13.95
N GLY A 270 18.01 -2.44 -15.12
CA GLY A 270 18.61 -1.99 -16.37
C GLY A 270 19.11 -0.54 -16.34
N TYR A 271 18.55 0.30 -15.47
CA TYR A 271 18.91 1.72 -15.34
C TYR A 271 19.93 2.00 -14.24
N VAL A 272 20.32 1.00 -13.44
CA VAL A 272 21.36 1.15 -12.41
C VAL A 272 22.72 1.27 -13.11
N ARG A 273 23.52 2.27 -12.72
CA ARG A 273 24.76 2.64 -13.45
C ARG A 273 25.88 1.63 -13.25
N ARG A 274 25.96 1.00 -12.07
CA ARG A 274 27.04 0.05 -11.74
C ARG A 274 26.60 -1.41 -11.91
N PRO A 275 27.33 -2.24 -12.68
CA PRO A 275 26.97 -3.64 -12.90
C PRO A 275 26.98 -4.47 -11.60
N LEU A 276 27.88 -4.16 -10.65
CA LEU A 276 27.90 -4.82 -9.33
C LEU A 276 26.66 -4.51 -8.48
N GLN A 277 26.02 -3.36 -8.69
CA GLN A 277 24.78 -2.97 -8.01
C GLN A 277 23.54 -3.46 -8.75
N ARG A 278 23.69 -4.11 -9.91
CA ARG A 278 22.59 -4.78 -10.60
C ARG A 278 22.31 -6.15 -9.99
N ALA A 279 23.31 -6.84 -9.47
CA ALA A 279 23.17 -8.20 -8.95
C ALA A 279 22.82 -8.27 -7.44
N LEU A 280 22.86 -7.12 -6.75
CA LEU A 280 22.54 -6.95 -5.33
C LEU A 280 21.17 -6.28 -5.18
#